data_AF-A0A7W8RL86-F1
#
_entry.id   AF-A0A7W8RL86-F1
#
_cell.length_a   1.000
_cell.length_b   1.000
_cell.length_c   1.000
_cell.angle_alpha   90.00
_cell.angle_beta   90.00
_cell.angle_gamma   90.00
#
_symmetry.space_group_name_H-M   'P 1'
#
loop_
_entity.id
_entity.type
_entity.pdbx_description
1 polymer ?
#
loop_
_entity_poly.entity_id
_entity_poly.type
_entity_poly.pdbx_seq_one_letter_code
_entity_poly.pdbx_strand_id
1 'polypeptide(L)'
;MYERMRSAKEIIEEMKTRFADMFEGSDSRECLDCRITFKIYKAWPDMPQAMTINQKSGERIPINAIRALPSGYDMRQALGQEEECGCRNRPAGPFDEEFTLRDANGSPLADTYYTIEWRGFLTRGVTDSIGRTQRHKTDGAQAVRMYLGHRESV
;
A
#
# COMPACT_ATOMS: atom_id res chain seq x y z
N MET A 1 2.13 -2.44 -46.29
CA MET A 1 1.19 -2.99 -45.29
C MET A 1 1.70 -2.53 -43.94
N TYR A 2 1.15 -1.43 -43.39
CA TYR A 2 1.59 -0.92 -42.08
C TYR A 2 0.81 -1.65 -41.00
N GLU A 3 1.51 -2.39 -40.14
CA GLU A 3 0.93 -2.91 -38.91
C GLU A 3 0.40 -1.73 -38.08
N ARG A 4 -0.89 -1.78 -37.75
CA ARG A 4 -1.52 -0.77 -36.93
C ARG A 4 -0.92 -0.88 -35.53
N MET A 5 -0.03 0.05 -35.18
CA MET A 5 0.51 0.13 -33.83
C MET A 5 -0.65 0.23 -32.84
N ARG A 6 -0.69 -0.72 -31.91
CA ARG A 6 -1.69 -0.74 -30.83
C ARG A 6 -1.61 0.57 -30.07
N SER A 7 -2.77 1.11 -29.68
CA SER A 7 -2.81 2.34 -28.90
C SER A 7 -2.23 2.10 -27.51
N ALA A 8 -1.62 3.13 -26.91
CA ALA A 8 -1.12 3.04 -25.54
C ALA A 8 -2.22 2.60 -24.54
N LYS A 9 -3.47 2.99 -24.81
CA LYS A 9 -4.64 2.60 -24.01
C LYS A 9 -4.88 1.09 -24.02
N GLU A 10 -4.82 0.45 -25.19
CA GLU A 10 -5.00 -1.00 -25.33
C GLU A 10 -3.87 -1.77 -24.64
N ILE A 11 -2.62 -1.28 -24.76
CA ILE A 11 -1.46 -1.87 -24.08
C ILE A 11 -1.63 -1.79 -22.56
N ILE A 12 -2.09 -0.65 -22.05
CA ILE A 12 -2.29 -0.43 -20.61
C ILE A 12 -3.40 -1.34 -20.06
N GLU A 13 -4.54 -1.47 -20.76
CA GLU A 13 -5.65 -2.32 -20.30
C GLU A 13 -5.30 -3.81 -20.36
N GLU A 14 -4.53 -4.25 -21.37
CA GLU A 14 -3.99 -5.61 -21.42
C GLU A 14 -3.05 -5.86 -20.23
N MET A 15 -2.13 -4.93 -19.94
CA MET A 15 -1.21 -5.07 -18.81
C MET A 15 -1.95 -5.11 -17.47
N LYS A 16 -2.96 -4.25 -17.26
CA LYS A 16 -3.78 -4.28 -16.05
C LYS A 16 -4.49 -5.61 -15.88
N THR A 17 -5.04 -6.17 -16.97
CA THR A 17 -5.74 -7.45 -16.94
C THR A 17 -4.78 -8.60 -16.67
N ARG A 18 -3.63 -8.62 -17.36
CA ARG A 18 -2.64 -9.68 -17.29
C ARG A 18 -1.91 -9.75 -15.95
N PHE A 19 -1.80 -8.61 -15.28
CA PHE A 19 -1.14 -8.48 -13.98
C PHE A 19 -2.11 -8.08 -12.87
N ALA A 20 -3.42 -8.32 -13.05
CA ALA A 20 -4.45 -7.95 -12.07
C ALA A 20 -4.15 -8.53 -10.68
N ASP A 21 -3.63 -9.75 -10.65
CA ASP A 21 -3.15 -10.42 -9.45
C ASP A 21 -2.00 -9.64 -8.80
N MET A 22 -1.05 -9.07 -9.56
CA MET A 22 0.03 -8.20 -9.04
C MET A 22 -0.48 -6.96 -8.28
N PHE A 23 -1.72 -6.57 -8.52
CA PHE A 23 -2.34 -5.43 -7.83
C PHE A 23 -3.22 -5.82 -6.63
N GLU A 24 -3.51 -7.12 -6.44
CA GLU A 24 -4.25 -7.65 -5.30
C GLU A 24 -3.34 -7.97 -4.09
N GLY A 25 -3.79 -7.57 -2.90
CA GLY A 25 -3.19 -7.96 -1.62
C GLY A 25 -2.19 -6.99 -0.99
N SER A 26 -1.90 -5.85 -1.62
CA SER A 26 -1.13 -4.79 -0.97
C SER A 26 -2.05 -3.75 -0.36
N ASP A 27 -1.69 -3.25 0.81
CA ASP A 27 -2.29 -2.01 1.30
C ASP A 27 -2.08 -0.90 0.24
N SER A 28 -2.97 0.08 0.19
CA SER A 28 -2.95 1.16 -0.80
C SER A 28 -1.68 2.05 -0.72
N ARG A 29 -0.75 1.74 0.20
CA ARG A 29 0.48 2.46 0.50
C ARG A 29 1.72 1.87 -0.19
N GLU A 30 1.72 0.60 -0.58
CA GLU A 30 2.85 0.01 -1.30
C GLU A 30 2.87 0.39 -2.80
N CYS A 31 4.02 0.86 -3.30
CA CYS A 31 4.21 1.08 -4.73
C CYS A 31 4.36 -0.25 -5.48
N LEU A 32 4.23 -0.21 -6.82
CA LEU A 32 4.35 -1.39 -7.68
C LEU A 32 5.63 -2.19 -7.42
N ASP A 33 6.75 -1.52 -7.16
CA ASP A 33 8.04 -2.18 -6.98
C ASP A 33 8.09 -2.95 -5.65
N CYS A 34 7.63 -2.34 -4.56
CA CYS A 34 7.48 -2.99 -3.27
C CYS A 34 6.45 -4.17 -3.36
N ARG A 35 5.35 -4.03 -4.12
CA ARG A 35 4.39 -5.13 -4.38
C ARG A 35 5.02 -6.32 -5.12
N ILE A 36 5.80 -6.04 -6.17
CA ILE A 36 6.50 -7.07 -6.94
C ILE A 36 7.49 -7.80 -6.05
N THR A 37 8.29 -7.07 -5.26
CA THR A 37 9.23 -7.66 -4.30
C THR A 37 8.51 -8.63 -3.35
N PHE A 38 7.41 -8.19 -2.73
CA PHE A 38 6.64 -9.04 -1.82
C PHE A 38 6.20 -10.35 -2.49
N LYS A 39 5.61 -10.25 -3.69
CA LYS A 39 5.13 -11.42 -4.44
C LYS A 39 6.24 -12.39 -4.81
N ILE A 40 7.37 -11.88 -5.29
CA ILE A 40 8.53 -12.71 -5.65
C ILE A 40 8.99 -13.53 -4.45
N TYR A 41 9.27 -12.88 -3.31
CA TYR A 41 9.79 -13.57 -2.14
C TYR A 41 8.74 -14.50 -1.51
N LYS A 42 7.46 -14.10 -1.41
CA LYS A 42 6.43 -14.98 -0.84
C LYS A 42 6.16 -16.21 -1.71
N ALA A 43 6.29 -16.11 -3.03
CA ALA A 43 6.09 -17.24 -3.95
C ALA A 43 7.25 -18.25 -3.93
N TRP A 44 8.40 -17.90 -3.36
CA TRP A 44 9.54 -18.80 -3.30
C TRP A 44 9.27 -19.99 -2.35
N PRO A 45 9.73 -21.20 -2.74
CA PRO A 45 9.66 -22.36 -1.87
C PRO A 45 10.53 -22.15 -0.63
N ASP A 46 10.36 -23.02 0.36
CA ASP A 46 11.26 -23.02 1.51
C ASP A 46 12.70 -23.32 1.06
N MET A 47 13.62 -22.41 1.39
CA MET A 47 15.01 -22.47 0.94
C MET A 47 15.96 -22.20 2.12
N PRO A 48 16.13 -23.17 3.04
CA PRO A 48 16.83 -22.98 4.31
C PRO A 48 18.32 -22.62 4.19
N GLN A 49 18.93 -22.92 3.04
CA GLN A 49 20.35 -22.64 2.77
C GLN A 49 20.55 -21.42 1.85
N ALA A 50 19.47 -20.86 1.28
CA ALA A 50 19.60 -19.74 0.36
C ALA A 50 19.89 -18.45 1.13
N MET A 51 20.84 -17.67 0.62
CA MET A 51 21.26 -16.40 1.19
C MET A 51 21.13 -15.30 0.14
N THR A 52 20.85 -14.09 0.58
CA THR A 52 21.00 -12.86 -0.18
C THR A 52 21.97 -11.93 0.54
N ILE A 53 22.26 -10.78 -0.07
CA ILE A 53 23.14 -9.76 0.48
C ILE A 53 22.37 -8.43 0.51
N ASN A 54 22.43 -7.73 1.63
CA ASN A 54 22.04 -6.32 1.69
C ASN A 54 23.06 -5.52 0.86
N GLN A 55 22.60 -4.89 -0.22
CA GLN A 55 23.48 -4.25 -1.20
C GLN A 55 24.23 -3.03 -0.63
N LYS A 56 23.71 -2.44 0.44
CA LYS A 56 24.26 -1.25 1.10
C LYS A 56 25.26 -1.59 2.20
N SER A 57 24.94 -2.58 3.05
CA SER A 57 25.79 -2.97 4.18
C SER A 57 26.73 -4.14 3.88
N GLY A 58 26.46 -4.93 2.83
CA GLY A 58 27.16 -6.18 2.54
C GLY A 58 26.77 -7.36 3.45
N GLU A 59 25.79 -7.17 4.35
CA GLU A 59 25.31 -8.19 5.27
C GLU A 59 24.69 -9.37 4.51
N ARG A 60 25.01 -10.61 4.92
CA ARG A 60 24.40 -11.83 4.36
C ARG A 60 23.13 -12.17 5.13
N ILE A 61 22.01 -12.23 4.42
CA ILE A 61 20.69 -12.44 5.02
C ILE A 61 20.10 -13.76 4.50
N PRO A 62 19.61 -14.66 5.37
CA PRO A 62 18.87 -15.84 4.93
C PRO A 62 17.62 -15.45 4.15
N ILE A 63 17.37 -16.09 3.01
CA ILE A 63 16.17 -15.85 2.21
C ILE A 63 14.89 -16.09 3.00
N ASN A 64 14.90 -17.09 3.89
CA ASN A 64 13.76 -17.35 4.77
C ASN A 64 13.48 -16.21 5.76
N ALA A 65 14.52 -15.46 6.17
CA ALA A 65 14.32 -14.27 6.98
C ALA A 65 13.64 -13.15 6.17
N ILE A 66 14.03 -12.96 4.91
CA ILE A 66 13.33 -12.03 3.99
C ILE A 66 11.87 -12.45 3.80
N ARG A 67 11.61 -13.74 3.55
CA ARG A 67 10.26 -14.30 3.37
C ARG A 67 9.38 -14.10 4.59
N ALA A 68 9.95 -14.07 5.79
CA ALA A 68 9.21 -13.86 7.04
C ALA A 68 8.72 -12.41 7.21
N LEU A 69 9.26 -11.45 6.44
CA LEU A 69 8.89 -10.05 6.57
C LEU A 69 7.43 -9.80 6.14
N PRO A 70 6.75 -8.82 6.78
CA PRO A 70 5.31 -8.65 6.64
C PRO A 70 4.93 -7.84 5.39
N SER A 71 5.86 -7.09 4.79
CA SER A 71 5.59 -6.21 3.65
C SER A 71 6.74 -6.20 2.64
N GLY A 72 6.45 -5.83 1.40
CA GLY A 72 7.45 -5.70 0.34
C GLY A 72 8.42 -4.56 0.61
N TYR A 73 7.95 -3.52 1.30
CA TYR A 73 8.81 -2.46 1.80
C TYR A 73 9.86 -2.99 2.79
N ASP A 74 9.44 -3.76 3.80
CA ASP A 74 10.36 -4.27 4.81
C ASP A 74 11.39 -5.21 4.17
N MET A 75 10.98 -5.99 3.16
CA MET A 75 11.88 -6.81 2.35
C MET A 75 12.94 -5.96 1.64
N ARG A 76 12.55 -4.87 0.98
CA ARG A 76 13.52 -3.98 0.31
C ARG A 76 14.45 -3.27 1.29
N GLN A 77 13.95 -2.85 2.45
CA GLN A 77 14.78 -2.27 3.49
C GLN A 77 15.83 -3.28 3.99
N ALA A 78 15.44 -4.54 4.21
CA ALA A 78 16.38 -5.60 4.56
C ALA A 78 17.43 -5.82 3.45
N LEU A 79 17.06 -5.62 2.17
CA LEU A 79 17.98 -5.73 1.03
C LEU A 79 18.84 -4.48 0.79
N GLY A 80 18.66 -3.39 1.55
CA GLY A 80 19.38 -2.13 1.35
C GLY A 80 18.90 -1.32 0.15
N GLN A 81 17.65 -1.53 -0.26
CA GLN A 81 17.00 -0.93 -1.44
C GLN A 81 15.87 0.04 -1.04
N GLU A 82 15.90 0.56 0.19
CA GLU A 82 14.87 1.45 0.73
C GLU A 82 14.78 2.79 -0.03
N GLU A 83 15.90 3.27 -0.56
CA GLU A 83 15.97 4.55 -1.30
C GLU A 83 15.43 4.43 -2.73
N GLU A 84 15.43 3.22 -3.31
CA GLU A 84 14.84 2.96 -4.63
C GLU A 84 13.31 2.95 -4.56
N CYS A 85 12.73 2.57 -3.42
CA CYS A 85 11.29 2.55 -3.22
C CYS A 85 10.82 3.88 -2.60
N GLY A 86 10.49 4.87 -3.45
CA GLY A 86 9.90 6.15 -3.02
C GLY A 86 8.46 6.06 -2.45
N CYS A 87 7.97 4.88 -2.07
CA CYS A 87 6.58 4.65 -1.67
C CYS A 87 6.20 5.36 -0.37
N ARG A 88 7.12 5.47 0.61
CA ARG A 88 6.88 6.14 1.89
C ARG A 88 7.23 7.62 1.92
N ASN A 89 8.01 8.10 0.95
CA ASN A 89 8.36 9.51 0.75
C ASN A 89 7.61 10.14 -0.43
N ARG A 90 6.63 9.43 -1.02
CA ARG A 90 5.88 9.99 -2.14
C ARG A 90 5.07 11.18 -1.62
N PRO A 91 5.17 12.37 -2.23
CA PRO A 91 4.22 13.42 -1.91
C PRO A 91 2.83 12.86 -2.13
N ALA A 92 1.93 13.19 -1.20
CA ALA A 92 0.52 12.86 -1.30
C ALA A 92 0.06 13.15 -2.74
N GLY A 93 -0.48 12.13 -3.41
CA GLY A 93 -1.18 12.37 -4.67
C GLY A 93 -2.35 13.34 -4.43
N PRO A 94 -2.88 13.98 -5.47
CA PRO A 94 -4.01 14.93 -5.33
C PRO A 94 -5.27 14.31 -4.72
N PHE A 95 -5.33 12.97 -4.61
CA PHE A 95 -6.44 12.21 -4.05
C PHE A 95 -5.95 11.22 -2.96
N ASP A 96 -4.89 11.60 -2.25
CA ASP A 96 -4.33 10.88 -1.11
C ASP A 96 -4.43 11.79 0.11
N GLU A 97 -5.52 11.64 0.85
CA GLU A 97 -5.95 12.60 1.87
C GLU A 97 -5.99 11.98 3.27
N GLU A 98 -5.82 12.84 4.26
CA GLU A 98 -5.98 12.53 5.67
C GLU A 98 -6.94 13.56 6.26
N PHE A 99 -7.85 13.10 7.13
CA PHE A 99 -8.88 13.95 7.71
C PHE A 99 -8.63 14.11 9.21
N THR A 100 -8.81 15.32 9.73
CA THR A 100 -8.80 15.56 11.17
C THR A 100 -10.23 15.61 11.68
N LEU A 101 -10.59 14.69 12.57
CA LEU A 101 -11.92 14.60 13.16
C LEU A 101 -11.96 15.44 14.43
N ARG A 102 -12.97 16.29 14.52
CA ARG A 102 -13.19 17.19 15.65
C ARG A 102 -14.62 17.09 16.13
N ASP A 103 -14.81 17.30 17.43
CA ASP A 103 -16.13 17.44 18.02
C ASP A 103 -16.76 18.79 17.65
N ALA A 104 -18.00 19.03 18.11
CA ALA A 104 -18.72 20.27 17.87
C ALA A 104 -18.03 21.52 18.47
N ASN A 105 -17.15 21.34 19.46
CA ASN A 105 -16.38 22.40 20.09
C ASN A 105 -15.03 22.62 19.39
N GLY A 106 -14.71 21.85 18.35
CA GLY A 106 -13.45 21.89 17.64
C GLY A 106 -12.33 21.09 18.29
N SER A 107 -12.59 20.34 19.36
CA SER A 107 -11.59 19.49 20.03
C SER A 107 -11.30 18.25 19.17
N PRO A 108 -10.04 17.82 19.04
CA PRO A 108 -9.70 16.63 18.25
C PRO A 108 -10.29 15.36 18.87
N LEU A 109 -10.90 14.53 18.03
CA LEU A 109 -11.40 13.20 18.41
C LEU A 109 -10.26 12.18 18.32
N ALA A 110 -9.41 12.15 19.34
CA ALA A 110 -8.32 11.18 19.44
C ALA A 110 -8.82 9.76 19.73
N ASP A 111 -8.05 8.74 19.33
CA ASP A 111 -8.30 7.31 19.60
C ASP A 111 -9.74 6.85 19.28
N THR A 112 -10.34 7.46 18.27
CA THR A 112 -11.76 7.31 17.92
C THR A 112 -11.89 6.41 16.70
N TYR A 113 -12.72 5.38 16.81
CA TYR A 113 -13.05 4.51 15.69
C TYR A 113 -13.82 5.27 14.61
N TYR A 114 -13.41 5.08 13.37
CA TYR A 114 -14.07 5.64 12.21
C TYR A 114 -14.20 4.61 11.08
N THR A 115 -15.18 4.84 10.22
CA THR A 115 -15.39 4.12 8.96
C THR A 115 -15.49 5.13 7.83
N ILE A 116 -14.76 4.91 6.73
CA ILE A 116 -14.88 5.68 5.49
C ILE A 116 -15.52 4.80 4.43
N GLU A 117 -16.52 5.35 3.75
CA GLU A 117 -17.18 4.77 2.61
C GLU A 117 -16.89 5.58 1.34
N TRP A 118 -16.48 4.91 0.26
CA TRP A 118 -16.40 5.50 -1.07
C TRP A 118 -16.79 4.47 -2.12
N ARG A 119 -17.70 4.83 -3.04
CA ARG A 119 -18.21 3.90 -4.10
C ARG A 119 -18.63 2.51 -3.58
N GLY A 120 -19.13 2.43 -2.34
CA GLY A 120 -19.52 1.17 -1.69
C GLY A 120 -18.36 0.38 -1.05
N PHE A 121 -17.11 0.82 -1.18
CA PHE A 121 -15.98 0.29 -0.41
C PHE A 121 -15.96 0.91 0.98
N LEU A 122 -15.72 0.07 2.00
CA LEU A 122 -15.63 0.48 3.40
C LEU A 122 -14.22 0.22 3.93
N THR A 123 -13.60 1.23 4.54
CA THR A 123 -12.36 1.07 5.31
C THR A 123 -12.55 1.59 6.72
N ARG A 124 -12.06 0.83 7.70
CA ARG A 124 -12.16 1.16 9.12
C ARG A 124 -10.79 1.58 9.66
N GLY A 125 -10.78 2.45 10.65
CA GLY A 125 -9.55 2.86 11.33
C GLY A 125 -9.81 3.47 12.70
N VAL A 126 -8.72 3.87 13.34
CA VAL A 126 -8.72 4.61 14.60
C VAL A 126 -7.91 5.89 14.37
N THR A 127 -8.41 7.01 14.87
CA THR A 127 -7.67 8.28 14.79
C THR A 127 -6.47 8.30 15.73
N ASP A 128 -5.45 9.09 15.38
CA ASP A 128 -4.28 9.29 16.24
C ASP A 128 -4.56 10.26 17.41
N SER A 129 -3.52 10.54 18.21
CA SER A 129 -3.57 11.44 19.37
C SER A 129 -4.04 12.87 19.08
N ILE A 130 -4.05 13.30 17.81
CA ILE A 130 -4.51 14.63 17.39
C ILE A 130 -5.75 14.55 16.49
N GLY A 131 -6.43 13.40 16.49
CA GLY A 131 -7.69 13.18 15.80
C GLY A 131 -7.57 12.93 14.30
N ARG A 132 -6.37 12.60 13.78
CA ARG A 132 -6.18 12.34 12.35
C ARG A 132 -6.49 10.91 11.99
N THR A 133 -7.18 10.72 10.87
CA THR A 133 -7.37 9.40 10.27
C THR A 133 -6.04 8.85 9.74
N GLN A 134 -6.04 7.61 9.31
CA GLN A 134 -5.03 7.16 8.36
C GLN A 134 -5.20 7.89 7.02
N ARG A 135 -4.19 7.83 6.15
CA ARG A 135 -4.29 8.29 4.75
C ARG A 135 -5.18 7.37 3.92
N HIS A 136 -6.05 7.98 3.11
CA HIS A 136 -6.98 7.30 2.21
C HIS A 136 -6.75 7.78 0.78
N LYS A 137 -6.56 6.82 -0.12
CA LYS A 137 -6.22 7.09 -1.51
C LYS A 137 -7.32 6.62 -2.45
N THR A 138 -7.77 7.51 -3.33
CA THR A 138 -8.71 7.19 -4.41
C THR A 138 -8.03 7.32 -5.78
N ASP A 139 -8.67 6.76 -6.81
CA ASP A 139 -8.20 6.81 -8.20
C ASP A 139 -8.44 8.18 -8.88
N GLY A 140 -9.12 9.09 -8.18
CA GLY A 140 -9.63 10.36 -8.68
C GLY A 140 -10.36 11.15 -7.60
N ALA A 141 -10.87 12.33 -7.96
CA ALA A 141 -11.74 13.11 -7.08
C ALA A 141 -13.03 12.31 -6.80
N GLN A 142 -13.28 12.01 -5.52
CA GLN A 142 -14.45 11.24 -5.09
C GLN A 142 -15.04 11.82 -3.82
N ALA A 143 -16.37 11.77 -3.73
CA ALA A 143 -17.05 12.03 -2.47
C ALA A 143 -16.85 10.81 -1.55
N VAL A 144 -16.40 11.07 -0.32
CA VAL A 144 -16.28 10.07 0.73
C VAL A 144 -17.30 10.38 1.83
N ARG A 145 -17.84 9.35 2.47
CA ARG A 145 -18.66 9.49 3.67
C ARG A 145 -17.87 8.94 4.86
N MET A 146 -17.93 9.63 5.98
CA MET A 146 -17.25 9.21 7.19
C MET A 146 -18.25 9.02 8.33
N TYR A 147 -18.12 7.89 9.01
CA TYR A 147 -18.96 7.48 10.12
C TYR A 147 -18.10 7.31 11.37
N LEU A 148 -18.54 7.90 12.48
CA LEU A 148 -17.86 7.80 13.77
C LEU A 148 -18.45 6.66 14.60
N GLY A 149 -17.60 5.96 15.37
CA GLY A 149 -18.04 5.03 16.41
C GLY A 149 -18.68 3.73 15.94
N HIS A 150 -18.65 3.41 14.64
CA HIS A 150 -19.27 2.18 14.15
C HIS A 150 -18.35 0.96 14.34
N ARG A 151 -18.43 0.35 15.52
CA ARG A 151 -18.00 -1.03 15.78
C ARG A 151 -19.24 -1.90 15.59
N GLU A 152 -19.35 -2.61 14.47
CA GLU A 152 -20.39 -3.66 14.37
C GLU A 152 -20.10 -4.67 15.47
N SER A 153 -21.04 -4.80 16.40
CA SER A 153 -21.09 -5.90 17.34
C SER A 153 -21.27 -7.19 16.53
N VAL A 154 -20.33 -8.10 16.71
CA VAL A 154 -20.43 -9.51 16.27
C VAL A 154 -21.70 -10.14 16.84
#